data_AF-A0A4P6LSJ7-F1
#
_entry.id   AF-A0A4P6LSJ7-F1
#
_cell.length_a   1.000
_cell.length_b   1.000
_cell.length_c   1.000
_cell.angle_alpha   90.00
_cell.angle_beta   90.00
_cell.angle_gamma   90.00
#
_symmetry.space_group_name_H-M   'P 1'
#
loop_
_entity.id
_entity.type
_entity.pdbx_description
1 polymer ?
#
loop_
_entity_poly.entity_id
_entity_poly.type
_entity_poly.pdbx_seq_one_letter_code
_entity_poly.pdbx_strand_id
1 'polypeptide(L)'
;MEFDFCAEWLRHLLKGLERNCGQDCLFEGCANFHYRVNQMDSALEPFVGDLERFISFLIKTYGWKITCSDDGKTIYADENKDFCVCPVAEKLKGDVSPLLCNCSALYAKKMFSKVCQKEVQAKIKRSFLRDEKSCIYEIQI
;
A
#
# COMPACT_ATOMS: atom_id res chain seq x y z
N MET A 1 -2.14 -16.83 26.80
CA MET A 1 -2.31 -16.00 25.60
C MET A 1 -3.81 -15.84 25.40
N GLU A 2 -4.31 -14.62 25.54
CA GLU A 2 -5.74 -14.33 25.40
C GLU A 2 -6.14 -14.46 23.92
N PHE A 3 -7.29 -15.07 23.67
CA PHE A 3 -7.80 -15.28 22.32
C PHE A 3 -8.39 -13.97 21.78
N ASP A 4 -7.79 -13.42 20.72
CA ASP A 4 -8.28 -12.21 20.06
C ASP A 4 -9.24 -12.60 18.93
N PHE A 5 -10.54 -12.66 19.25
CA PHE A 5 -11.58 -13.06 18.31
C PHE A 5 -11.55 -12.24 17.01
N CYS A 6 -11.35 -10.91 17.09
CA CYS A 6 -11.37 -10.03 15.94
C CYS A 6 -10.20 -10.33 14.99
N ALA A 7 -9.02 -10.56 15.56
CA ALA A 7 -7.83 -10.92 14.79
C ALA A 7 -8.02 -12.28 14.09
N GLU A 8 -8.45 -13.31 14.83
CA GLU A 8 -8.69 -14.64 14.28
C GLU A 8 -9.78 -14.63 13.20
N TRP A 9 -10.89 -13.93 13.44
CA TRP A 9 -11.98 -13.78 12.48
C TRP A 9 -11.49 -13.12 11.19
N LEU A 10 -10.72 -12.03 11.29
CA LEU A 10 -10.16 -11.35 10.12
C LEU A 10 -9.20 -12.25 9.34
N ARG A 11 -8.36 -13.03 10.03
CA ARG A 11 -7.46 -14.00 9.39
C ARG A 11 -8.23 -15.00 8.55
N HIS A 12 -9.30 -15.57 9.11
CA HIS A 12 -10.16 -16.52 8.40
C HIS A 12 -10.88 -15.89 7.21
N LEU A 13 -11.41 -14.68 7.37
CA LEU A 13 -12.03 -13.93 6.28
C LEU A 13 -11.04 -13.74 5.12
N LEU A 14 -9.84 -13.22 5.40
CA LEU A 14 -8.85 -12.91 4.37
C LEU A 14 -8.37 -14.18 3.64
N LYS A 15 -8.15 -15.29 4.37
CA LYS A 15 -7.84 -16.61 3.77
C LYS A 15 -8.99 -17.13 2.90
N GLY A 16 -10.24 -16.88 3.29
CA GLY A 16 -11.43 -17.23 2.51
C GLY A 16 -11.54 -16.42 1.23
N LEU A 17 -11.37 -15.10 1.30
CA LEU A 17 -11.42 -14.21 0.14
C LEU A 17 -10.34 -14.54 -0.89
N GLU A 18 -9.11 -14.81 -0.45
CA GLU A 18 -7.99 -15.17 -1.34
C GLU A 18 -8.28 -16.41 -2.17
N ARG A 19 -9.00 -17.39 -1.61
CA ARG A 19 -9.33 -18.65 -2.27
C ARG A 19 -10.54 -18.57 -3.20
N ASN A 20 -11.45 -17.63 -2.96
CA ASN A 20 -12.81 -17.68 -3.54
C ASN A 20 -13.22 -16.42 -4.32
N CYS A 21 -12.46 -15.33 -4.26
CA CYS A 21 -12.86 -14.06 -4.87
C CYS A 21 -11.79 -13.51 -5.83
N GLY A 22 -12.25 -12.79 -6.86
CA GLY A 22 -11.38 -11.95 -7.70
C GLY A 22 -10.81 -10.78 -6.89
N GLN A 23 -9.62 -10.30 -7.27
CA GLN A 23 -8.82 -9.38 -6.44
C GLN A 23 -9.20 -7.90 -6.59
N ASP A 24 -10.06 -7.53 -7.55
CA ASP A 24 -10.03 -6.17 -8.14
C ASP A 24 -10.86 -5.09 -7.42
N CYS A 25 -11.57 -5.37 -6.32
CA CYS A 25 -12.33 -4.33 -5.61
C CYS A 25 -12.49 -4.50 -4.08
N LEU A 26 -12.05 -5.61 -3.50
CA LEU A 26 -12.39 -5.97 -2.11
C LEU A 26 -11.84 -5.00 -1.04
N PHE A 27 -10.78 -4.26 -1.35
CA PHE A 27 -10.04 -3.46 -0.36
C PHE A 27 -10.22 -1.95 -0.52
N GLU A 28 -11.09 -1.49 -1.42
CA GLU A 28 -11.26 -0.05 -1.65
C GLU A 28 -11.76 0.68 -0.40
N GLY A 29 -12.72 0.09 0.33
CA GLY A 29 -13.18 0.61 1.62
C GLY A 29 -12.07 0.68 2.68
N CYS A 30 -11.22 -0.35 2.75
CA CYS A 30 -10.08 -0.40 3.67
C CYS A 30 -9.04 0.68 3.34
N ALA A 31 -8.71 0.83 2.06
CA ALA A 31 -7.76 1.85 1.59
C ALA A 31 -8.30 3.27 1.82
N ASN A 32 -9.60 3.50 1.59
CA ASN A 32 -10.28 4.77 1.90
C ASN A 32 -10.21 5.10 3.40
N PHE A 33 -10.50 4.13 4.26
CA PHE A 33 -10.39 4.30 5.70
C PHE A 33 -8.95 4.63 6.10
N HIS A 34 -7.98 3.85 5.62
CA HIS A 34 -6.56 4.05 5.89
C HIS A 34 -6.08 5.44 5.44
N TYR A 35 -6.45 5.87 4.24
CA TYR A 35 -6.14 7.20 3.70
C TYR A 35 -6.69 8.32 4.59
N ARG A 36 -7.94 8.18 5.04
CA ARG A 36 -8.61 9.16 5.87
C ARG A 36 -8.01 9.26 7.27
N VAL A 37 -7.76 8.14 7.95
CA VAL A 37 -7.23 8.15 9.32
C VAL A 37 -5.80 8.71 9.38
N ASN A 38 -5.03 8.54 8.29
CA ASN A 38 -3.71 9.16 8.16
C ASN A 38 -3.77 10.64 7.74
N GLN A 39 -4.96 11.22 7.56
CA GLN A 39 -5.17 12.62 7.16
C GLN A 39 -4.42 12.98 5.86
N MET A 40 -4.41 12.05 4.91
CA MET A 40 -3.55 12.17 3.73
C MET A 40 -3.91 13.34 2.82
N ASP A 41 -5.15 13.82 2.81
CA ASP A 41 -5.49 15.02 2.04
C ASP A 41 -4.66 16.23 2.49
N SER A 42 -4.56 16.46 3.79
CA SER A 42 -3.75 17.54 4.35
C SER A 42 -2.25 17.27 4.22
N ALA A 43 -1.82 16.00 4.40
CA ALA A 43 -0.41 15.63 4.29
C ALA A 43 0.13 15.77 2.86
N LEU A 44 -0.72 15.55 1.85
CA LEU A 44 -0.33 15.60 0.44
C LEU A 44 -0.50 16.98 -0.20
N GLU A 45 -1.26 17.88 0.42
CA GLU A 45 -1.54 19.22 -0.11
C GLU A 45 -0.28 19.98 -0.59
N PRO A 46 0.86 19.96 0.12
CA PRO A 46 2.09 20.65 -0.33
C PRO A 46 2.73 20.10 -1.60
N PHE A 47 2.26 18.94 -2.10
CA PHE A 47 2.83 18.23 -3.24
C PHE A 47 1.86 18.11 -4.42
N VAL A 48 0.62 18.61 -4.31
CA VAL A 48 -0.37 18.52 -5.39
C VAL A 48 0.16 19.24 -6.64
N GLY A 49 0.20 18.53 -7.77
CA GLY A 49 0.76 19.00 -9.04
C GLY A 49 2.29 18.87 -9.14
N ASP A 50 2.99 18.45 -8.09
CA ASP A 50 4.45 18.37 -8.00
C ASP A 50 4.90 16.97 -7.57
N LEU A 51 4.88 16.05 -8.53
CA LEU A 51 5.25 14.65 -8.34
C LEU A 51 6.73 14.49 -7.95
N GLU A 52 7.62 15.29 -8.51
CA GLU A 52 9.06 15.21 -8.22
C GLU A 52 9.36 15.57 -6.76
N ARG A 53 8.69 16.61 -6.24
CA ARG A 53 8.80 16.99 -4.83
C ARG A 53 8.19 15.92 -3.91
N PHE A 54 7.08 15.31 -4.30
CA PHE A 54 6.50 14.19 -3.55
C PHE A 54 7.47 13.00 -3.48
N ILE A 55 8.03 12.59 -4.61
CA ILE A 55 9.03 11.51 -4.68
C ILE A 55 10.24 11.84 -3.81
N SER A 56 10.74 13.07 -3.89
CA SER A 56 11.84 13.55 -3.07
C SER A 56 11.53 13.47 -1.57
N PHE A 57 10.29 13.78 -1.18
CA PHE A 57 9.82 13.63 0.20
C PHE A 57 9.79 12.16 0.64
N LEU A 58 9.25 11.25 -0.18
CA LEU A 58 9.23 9.81 0.16
C LEU A 58 10.63 9.25 0.38
N ILE A 59 11.58 9.61 -0.49
CA ILE A 59 12.98 9.19 -0.38
C ILE A 59 13.61 9.74 0.91
N LYS A 60 13.52 11.05 1.15
CA LYS A 60 14.20 11.71 2.27
C LYS A 60 13.59 11.38 3.63
N THR A 61 12.26 11.31 3.71
CA THR A 61 11.55 11.16 4.99
C THR A 61 11.36 9.70 5.36
N TYR A 62 11.00 8.84 4.40
CA TYR A 62 10.68 7.44 4.67
C TYR A 62 11.77 6.47 4.25
N GLY A 63 12.82 6.94 3.56
CA GLY A 63 13.91 6.11 3.06
C GLY A 63 13.53 5.22 1.88
N TRP A 64 12.42 5.54 1.19
CA TRP A 64 11.95 4.76 0.04
C TRP A 64 12.95 4.84 -1.11
N LYS A 65 13.00 3.79 -1.92
CA LYS A 65 13.71 3.76 -3.20
C LYS A 65 12.69 3.86 -4.31
N ILE A 66 12.77 4.95 -5.08
CA ILE A 66 11.85 5.20 -6.19
C ILE A 66 12.64 5.13 -7.49
N THR A 67 12.18 4.30 -8.43
CA THR A 67 12.72 4.25 -9.79
C THR A 67 11.62 4.44 -10.81
N CYS A 68 11.96 4.90 -12.01
CA CYS A 68 11.02 5.05 -13.12
C CYS A 68 11.43 4.14 -14.28
N SER A 69 10.46 3.69 -15.07
CA SER A 69 10.71 3.08 -16.38
C SER A 69 11.33 4.08 -17.35
N ASP A 70 12.00 3.57 -18.39
CA ASP A 70 12.68 4.40 -19.41
C ASP A 70 11.72 5.36 -20.13
N ASP A 71 10.44 5.00 -20.26
CA ASP A 71 9.39 5.84 -20.85
C ASP A 71 8.77 6.84 -19.86
N GLY A 72 9.18 6.82 -18.59
CA GLY A 72 8.68 7.67 -17.53
C GLY A 72 7.24 7.41 -17.10
N LYS A 73 6.57 6.36 -17.61
CA LYS A 73 5.15 6.09 -17.34
C LYS A 73 4.90 5.23 -16.12
N THR A 74 5.92 4.50 -15.68
CA THR A 74 5.81 3.59 -14.54
C THR A 74 6.79 4.01 -13.45
N ILE A 75 6.28 4.16 -12.23
CA ILE A 75 7.07 4.36 -11.03
C ILE A 75 7.06 3.06 -10.23
N TYR A 76 8.24 2.61 -9.81
CA TYR A 76 8.41 1.54 -8.83
C TYR A 76 8.75 2.17 -7.48
N ALA A 77 7.79 2.13 -6.56
CA ALA A 77 7.95 2.64 -5.21
C ALA A 77 8.26 1.50 -4.25
N ASP A 78 9.54 1.33 -3.92
CA ASP A 78 10.04 0.38 -2.92
C ASP A 78 10.10 1.06 -1.55
N GLU A 79 9.33 0.56 -0.58
CA GLU A 79 9.37 1.08 0.79
C GLU A 79 10.75 0.95 1.44
N ASN A 80 11.58 0.05 0.93
CA ASN A 80 12.97 -0.20 1.32
C ASN A 80 13.10 -0.46 2.83
N LYS A 81 12.22 -1.33 3.34
CA LYS A 81 12.19 -1.83 4.71
C LYS A 81 12.28 -3.35 4.69
N ASP A 82 12.98 -3.89 5.67
CA ASP A 82 13.16 -5.31 5.95
C ASP A 82 12.10 -5.86 6.93
N PHE A 83 10.99 -5.13 7.09
CA PHE A 83 9.84 -5.54 7.90
C PHE A 83 8.53 -4.97 7.34
N CYS A 84 7.41 -5.57 7.73
CA CYS A 84 6.08 -5.05 7.39
C CYS A 84 5.61 -3.99 8.40
N VAL A 85 5.30 -2.78 7.92
CA VAL A 85 4.77 -1.67 8.74
C VAL A 85 3.25 -1.71 8.94
N CYS A 86 2.57 -2.73 8.41
CA CYS A 86 1.10 -2.79 8.44
C CYS A 86 0.61 -3.15 9.85
N PRO A 87 -0.18 -2.29 10.52
CA PRO A 87 -0.64 -2.55 11.88
C PRO A 87 -1.56 -3.78 11.96
N VAL A 88 -2.28 -4.10 10.88
CA VAL A 88 -3.11 -5.31 10.81
C VAL A 88 -2.23 -6.56 10.76
N ALA A 89 -1.15 -6.54 9.96
CA ALA A 89 -0.22 -7.66 9.89
C ALA A 89 0.56 -7.83 11.21
N GLU A 90 0.97 -6.73 11.84
CA GLU A 90 1.61 -6.74 13.17
C GLU A 90 0.69 -7.36 14.22
N LYS A 91 -0.57 -6.91 14.29
CA LYS A 91 -1.58 -7.45 15.21
C LYS A 91 -1.82 -8.94 15.00
N LEU A 92 -1.71 -9.40 13.74
CA LEU A 92 -1.82 -10.81 13.35
C LEU A 92 -0.49 -11.58 13.39
N LYS A 93 0.58 -10.95 13.89
CA LYS A 93 1.93 -11.53 14.00
C LYS A 93 2.47 -12.09 12.66
N GLY A 94 2.10 -11.46 11.56
CA GLY A 94 2.48 -11.89 10.21
C GLY A 94 1.69 -13.10 9.67
N ASP A 95 0.93 -13.84 10.48
CA ASP A 95 0.03 -14.90 10.00
C ASP A 95 -1.25 -14.30 9.45
N VAL A 96 -1.16 -13.73 8.24
CA VAL A 96 -2.28 -13.16 7.51
C VAL A 96 -2.10 -13.38 6.01
N SER A 97 -3.20 -13.54 5.28
CA SER A 97 -3.15 -13.66 3.83
C SER A 97 -2.51 -12.41 3.19
N PRO A 98 -1.55 -12.56 2.26
CA PRO A 98 -0.96 -11.44 1.53
C PRO A 98 -1.96 -10.68 0.64
N LEU A 99 -3.18 -11.19 0.45
CA LEU A 99 -4.28 -10.45 -0.17
C LEU A 99 -4.53 -9.10 0.54
N LEU A 100 -4.27 -9.03 1.85
CA LEU A 100 -4.35 -7.80 2.64
C LEU A 100 -3.56 -6.63 2.03
N CYS A 101 -2.43 -6.91 1.38
CA CYS A 101 -1.56 -5.90 0.79
C CYS A 101 -2.24 -5.11 -0.35
N ASN A 102 -3.38 -5.57 -0.87
CA ASN A 102 -4.15 -4.80 -1.86
C ASN A 102 -4.69 -3.49 -1.28
N CYS A 103 -4.90 -3.43 0.04
CA CYS A 103 -5.17 -2.19 0.76
C CYS A 103 -4.05 -1.16 0.53
N SER A 104 -2.79 -1.57 0.65
CA SER A 104 -1.64 -0.67 0.47
C SER A 104 -1.46 -0.22 -0.98
N ALA A 105 -1.71 -1.09 -1.96
CA ALA A 105 -1.66 -0.70 -3.37
C ALA A 105 -2.75 0.34 -3.71
N LEU A 106 -3.98 0.14 -3.25
CA LEU A 106 -5.07 1.11 -3.44
C LEU A 106 -4.84 2.40 -2.65
N TYR A 107 -4.20 2.32 -1.49
CA TYR A 107 -3.75 3.50 -0.73
C TYR A 107 -2.70 4.30 -1.52
N ALA A 108 -1.70 3.62 -2.10
CA ALA A 108 -0.71 4.24 -2.98
C ALA A 108 -1.38 4.85 -4.23
N LYS A 109 -2.31 4.15 -4.90
CA LYS A 109 -3.12 4.70 -6.00
C LYS A 109 -3.72 6.05 -5.62
N LYS A 110 -4.31 6.16 -4.43
CA LYS A 110 -4.93 7.40 -3.96
C LYS A 110 -3.93 8.52 -3.75
N MET A 111 -2.81 8.24 -3.07
CA MET A 111 -1.77 9.24 -2.85
C MET A 111 -1.23 9.79 -4.17
N PHE A 112 -0.84 8.91 -5.08
CA PHE A 112 -0.29 9.30 -6.37
C PHE A 112 -1.35 9.97 -7.27
N SER A 113 -2.61 9.53 -7.25
CA SER A 113 -3.67 10.19 -8.03
C SER A 113 -3.91 11.63 -7.56
N LYS A 114 -3.92 11.85 -6.24
CA LYS A 114 -4.06 13.20 -5.64
C LYS A 114 -2.90 14.10 -6.05
N VAL A 115 -1.67 13.61 -5.93
CA VAL A 115 -0.45 14.35 -6.30
C VAL A 115 -0.40 14.64 -7.80
N CYS A 116 -0.71 13.66 -8.65
CA CYS A 116 -0.67 13.81 -10.11
C CYS A 116 -1.87 14.56 -10.70
N GLN A 117 -2.89 14.86 -9.88
CA GLN A 117 -4.15 15.48 -10.30
C GLN A 117 -4.90 14.71 -11.42
N LYS A 118 -4.67 13.39 -11.51
CA LYS A 118 -5.35 12.47 -12.42
C LYS A 118 -5.37 11.07 -11.82
N GLU A 119 -6.30 10.22 -12.28
CA GLU A 119 -6.33 8.84 -11.83
C GLU A 119 -5.10 8.08 -12.35
N VAL A 120 -4.36 7.45 -11.44
CA VAL A 120 -3.26 6.52 -11.76
C VAL A 120 -3.70 5.09 -11.47
N GLN A 121 -2.96 4.10 -11.99
CA GLN A 121 -3.13 2.71 -11.56
C GLN A 121 -2.02 2.34 -10.59
N ALA A 122 -2.33 1.48 -9.61
CA ALA A 122 -1.34 0.93 -8.70
C ALA A 122 -1.59 -0.56 -8.47
N LYS A 123 -0.53 -1.35 -8.47
CA LYS A 123 -0.59 -2.77 -8.10
C LYS A 123 0.62 -3.17 -7.26
N ILE A 124 0.46 -4.26 -6.52
CA ILE A 124 1.56 -4.85 -5.77
C ILE A 124 2.49 -5.54 -6.76
N LYS A 125 3.73 -5.05 -6.88
CA LYS A 125 4.80 -5.75 -7.58
C LYS A 125 5.44 -6.80 -6.69
N ARG A 126 5.64 -6.47 -5.41
CA ARG A 126 6.18 -7.34 -4.36
C ARG A 126 5.63 -6.91 -3.00
N SER A 127 5.51 -7.83 -2.05
CA SER A 127 5.16 -7.50 -0.66
C SER A 127 5.96 -8.34 0.33
N PHE A 128 6.31 -7.74 1.47
CA PHE A 128 7.02 -8.41 2.55
C PHE A 128 6.33 -9.71 2.98
N LEU A 129 4.99 -9.72 3.07
CA LEU A 129 4.21 -10.91 3.47
C LEU A 129 4.32 -12.09 2.50
N ARG A 130 4.85 -11.89 1.28
CA ARG A 130 5.02 -12.97 0.28
C ARG A 130 6.44 -13.52 0.25
N ASP A 131 7.45 -12.69 0.43
CA ASP A 131 8.84 -13.09 0.22
C ASP A 131 9.86 -12.52 1.20
N GLU A 132 9.40 -11.86 2.28
CA GLU A 132 10.22 -11.34 3.38
C GLU A 132 11.31 -10.33 2.95
N LYS A 133 11.14 -9.69 1.79
CA LYS A 133 12.06 -8.66 1.29
C LYS A 133 11.54 -7.26 1.63
N SER A 134 10.97 -6.57 0.65
CA SER A 134 10.37 -5.25 0.83
C SER A 134 9.13 -5.12 -0.04
N CYS A 135 8.23 -4.23 0.36
CA CYS A 135 7.04 -3.91 -0.42
C CYS A 135 7.38 -2.99 -1.59
N ILE A 136 7.00 -3.39 -2.81
CA ILE A 136 7.14 -2.60 -4.02
C ILE A 136 5.76 -2.43 -4.67
N TYR A 137 5.38 -1.18 -4.91
CA TYR A 137 4.20 -0.83 -5.68
C TYR A 137 4.63 -0.37 -7.08
N GLU A 138 3.95 -0.89 -8.10
CA GLU A 138 4.05 -0.40 -9.47
C GLU A 138 2.92 0.60 -9.69
N ILE A 139 3.27 1.86 -9.94
CA ILE A 139 2.34 2.96 -10.20
C ILE A 139 2.44 3.36 -11.67
N GLN A 140 1.33 3.31 -12.40
CA GLN A 140 1.26 3.73 -13.79
C GLN A 140 0.52 5.05 -13.88
N ILE A 141 1.23 6.09 -14.34
CA ILE A 141 0.78 7.49 -14.32
C ILE A 141 0.02 7.86 -15.58
#